data_AF-A0A6J4NK10-F1
#
_entry.id   AF-A0A6J4NK10-F1
#
_cell.length_a   1.000
_cell.length_b   1.000
_cell.length_c   1.000
_cell.angle_alpha   90.00
_cell.angle_beta   90.00
_cell.angle_gamma   90.00
#
_symmetry.space_group_name_H-M   'P 1'
#
loop_
_entity.id
_entity.type
_entity.pdbx_description
1 polymer ?
#
loop_
_entity_poly.entity_id
_entity_poly.type
_entity_poly.pdbx_seq_one_letter_code
_entity_poly.pdbx_strand_id
1 'polypeptide(L)'
;RLGVCRMTDFSPIVVQMKARYGVRVRRWRRNMSGCAWRVDYDDGKSINWIEAPVPRTPISLAIFLHEVGHHAIGFDRYKRRCEEEYHVWVWAIDRMRELGVEPDARVTRRFELSMRYAVGKAVRRGMKELPEPLQQFAAPQAA
;
A
#
# COMPACT_ATOMS: atom_id res chain seq x y z
N ARG A 1 18.05 -7.71 33.57
CA ARG A 1 17.90 -6.24 33.54
C ARG A 1 17.11 -5.87 32.29
N LEU A 2 16.14 -4.98 32.46
CA LEU A 2 14.98 -4.72 31.60
C LEU A 2 15.35 -4.36 30.16
N GLY A 3 14.74 -5.06 29.20
CA GLY A 3 14.83 -4.76 27.77
C GLY A 3 14.04 -3.50 27.44
N VAL A 4 14.75 -2.45 27.02
CA VAL A 4 14.15 -1.27 26.40
C VAL A 4 13.60 -1.70 25.05
N CYS A 5 12.28 -1.83 24.93
CA CYS A 5 11.61 -1.91 23.63
C CYS A 5 11.78 -0.54 22.96
N ARG A 6 12.85 -0.36 22.16
CA ARG A 6 13.01 0.85 21.36
C ARG A 6 11.81 0.91 20.41
N MET A 7 10.95 1.90 20.59
CA MET A 7 9.99 2.26 19.55
C MET A 7 10.76 2.50 18.25
N THR A 8 10.49 1.71 17.21
CA THR A 8 11.13 1.91 15.92
C THR A 8 10.70 3.26 15.36
N ASP A 9 11.66 4.16 15.19
CA ASP A 9 11.42 5.44 14.52
C ASP A 9 11.49 5.24 13.00
N PHE A 10 10.33 5.39 12.34
CA PHE A 10 10.22 5.27 10.89
C PHE A 10 10.35 6.61 10.15
N SER A 11 10.59 7.72 10.87
CA SER A 11 10.71 9.05 10.27
C SER A 11 11.78 9.13 9.17
N PRO A 12 12.98 8.51 9.31
CA PRO A 12 13.98 8.50 8.24
C PRO A 12 13.48 7.83 6.96
N ILE A 13 12.74 6.71 7.08
CA ILE A 13 12.14 6.01 5.94
C ILE A 13 11.11 6.91 5.25
N VAL A 14 10.27 7.60 6.03
CA VAL A 14 9.26 8.53 5.48
C VAL A 14 9.92 9.64 4.68
N VAL A 15 10.98 10.26 5.21
CA VAL A 15 11.73 11.32 4.52
C VAL A 15 12.34 10.78 3.22
N GLN A 16 13.00 9.63 3.29
CA GLN A 16 13.64 8.98 2.15
C GLN A 16 12.63 8.65 1.03
N MET A 17 11.50 8.02 1.37
CA MET A 17 10.50 7.61 0.39
C MET A 17 9.78 8.82 -0.23
N LYS A 18 9.50 9.86 0.56
CA LYS A 18 8.95 11.12 0.04
C LYS A 18 9.88 11.76 -0.98
N ALA A 19 11.16 11.86 -0.67
CA ALA A 19 12.15 12.42 -1.57
C ALA A 19 12.31 11.58 -2.84
N ARG A 20 12.47 10.25 -2.69
CA ARG A 20 12.72 9.33 -3.81
C ARG A 20 11.61 9.32 -4.86
N TYR A 21 10.34 9.40 -4.44
CA TYR A 21 9.18 9.30 -5.33
C TYR A 21 8.46 10.64 -5.54
N GLY A 22 9.02 11.74 -5.04
CA GLY A 22 8.44 13.07 -5.14
C GLY A 22 7.03 13.18 -4.52
N VAL A 23 6.70 12.35 -3.54
CA VAL A 23 5.36 12.33 -2.94
C VAL A 23 5.22 13.37 -1.83
N ARG A 24 4.05 14.00 -1.79
CA ARG A 24 3.64 14.95 -0.75
C ARG A 24 2.50 14.37 0.05
N VAL A 25 2.58 14.51 1.37
CA VAL A 25 1.51 14.07 2.27
C VAL A 25 0.53 15.22 2.43
N ARG A 26 -0.69 15.07 1.91
CA ARG A 26 -1.76 16.06 2.10
C ARG A 26 -2.33 16.00 3.51
N ARG A 27 -2.52 14.79 4.03
CA ARG A 27 -3.11 14.55 5.35
C ARG A 27 -2.58 13.27 5.97
N TRP A 28 -2.20 13.36 7.24
CA TRP A 28 -2.01 12.19 8.09
C TRP A 28 -3.36 11.72 8.64
N ARG A 29 -3.75 10.49 8.31
CA ARG A 29 -5.03 9.90 8.68
C ARG A 29 -4.99 9.33 10.10
N ARG A 30 -6.15 9.36 10.78
CA ARG A 30 -6.32 8.75 12.11
C ARG A 30 -6.64 7.25 12.03
N ASN A 31 -7.17 6.80 10.89
CA ASN A 31 -7.50 5.40 10.63
C ASN A 31 -6.40 4.70 9.81
N MET A 32 -6.44 3.37 9.77
CA MET A 32 -5.46 2.52 9.08
C MET A 32 -5.82 2.34 7.60
N SER A 33 -6.00 3.45 6.89
CA SER A 33 -6.21 3.49 5.44
C SER A 33 -5.48 4.67 4.82
N GLY A 34 -5.24 4.62 3.51
CA GLY A 34 -4.67 5.72 2.77
C GLY A 34 -5.35 5.93 1.42
N CYS A 35 -4.81 6.86 0.65
CA CYS A 35 -5.16 7.13 -0.74
C CYS A 35 -4.01 7.86 -1.42
N ALA A 36 -3.73 7.51 -2.67
CA ALA A 36 -2.77 8.18 -3.54
C ALA A 36 -3.47 8.73 -4.80
N TRP A 37 -3.07 9.92 -5.23
CA TRP A 37 -3.50 10.49 -6.50
C TRP A 37 -2.45 11.46 -7.05
N ARG A 38 -2.50 11.69 -8.36
CA ARG A 38 -1.67 12.69 -9.05
C ARG A 38 -2.54 13.85 -9.51
N VAL A 39 -1.99 15.06 -9.46
CA VAL A 39 -2.58 16.25 -10.06
C VAL A 39 -1.61 16.74 -11.13
N ASP A 40 -2.07 16.72 -12.38
CA ASP A 40 -1.35 17.24 -13.53
C ASP A 40 -1.85 18.66 -13.83
N TYR A 41 -0.93 19.57 -14.11
CA TYR A 41 -1.20 20.97 -14.44
C TYR A 41 -0.94 21.21 -15.92
N ASP A 42 -1.60 22.24 -16.49
CA ASP A 42 -1.48 22.59 -17.91
C ASP A 42 -0.05 22.98 -18.32
N ASP A 43 0.79 23.38 -17.35
CA ASP A 43 2.20 23.69 -17.56
C ASP A 43 3.12 22.44 -17.59
N GLY A 44 2.53 21.25 -17.62
CA GLY A 44 3.23 19.97 -17.66
C GLY A 44 3.80 19.53 -16.30
N LYS A 45 3.60 20.29 -15.22
CA LYS A 45 3.98 19.85 -13.88
C LYS A 45 2.99 18.83 -13.33
N SER A 46 3.51 17.92 -12.53
CA SER A 46 2.70 16.97 -11.77
C SER A 46 3.02 17.05 -10.29
N ILE A 47 2.00 16.93 -9.44
CA ILE A 47 2.17 16.77 -8.00
C ILE A 47 1.58 15.43 -7.56
N ASN A 48 2.44 14.60 -6.95
CA ASN A 48 2.06 13.32 -6.36
C ASN A 48 1.60 13.53 -4.92
N TRP A 49 0.32 13.28 -4.65
CA TRP A 49 -0.25 13.38 -3.32
C TRP A 49 -0.54 12.01 -2.72
N ILE A 50 -0.37 11.92 -1.41
CA ILE A 50 -0.86 10.81 -0.61
C ILE A 50 -1.56 11.30 0.66
N GLU A 51 -2.44 10.44 1.18
CA GLU A 51 -2.89 10.46 2.57
C GLU A 51 -2.64 9.08 3.17
N ALA A 52 -2.13 9.02 4.39
CA ALA A 52 -1.78 7.76 5.06
C ALA A 52 -1.78 7.96 6.58
N PRO A 53 -1.85 6.92 7.43
CA PRO A 53 -1.53 7.04 8.84
C PRO A 53 -0.05 7.43 9.02
N VAL A 54 0.28 8.11 10.12
CA VAL A 54 1.69 8.37 10.48
C VAL A 54 2.38 7.03 10.77
N PRO A 55 3.51 6.70 10.12
CA PRO A 55 4.25 5.47 10.40
C PRO A 55 4.84 5.46 11.81
N ARG A 56 4.18 4.73 12.72
CA ARG A 56 4.61 4.53 14.11
C ARG A 56 4.73 3.05 14.49
N THR A 57 4.22 2.18 13.62
CA THR A 57 4.17 0.72 13.75
C THR A 57 4.38 0.08 12.37
N PRO A 58 4.82 -1.19 12.28
CA PRO A 58 5.00 -1.87 10.99
C PRO A 58 3.76 -1.81 10.10
N ILE A 59 2.55 -1.98 10.64
CA ILE A 59 1.30 -1.87 9.87
C ILE A 59 1.06 -0.46 9.31
N SER A 60 1.30 0.60 10.10
CA SER A 60 1.16 1.98 9.61
C SER A 60 2.24 2.34 8.59
N LEU A 61 3.45 1.78 8.71
CA LEU A 61 4.50 1.90 7.71
C LEU A 61 4.11 1.19 6.41
N ALA A 62 3.59 -0.03 6.50
CA ALA A 62 3.15 -0.81 5.34
C ALA A 62 2.07 -0.06 4.54
N ILE A 63 1.11 0.57 5.23
CA ILE A 63 0.07 1.39 4.57
C ILE A 63 0.69 2.63 3.92
N PHE A 64 1.58 3.35 4.61
CA PHE A 64 2.28 4.48 4.00
C PHE A 64 3.06 4.06 2.75
N LEU A 65 3.79 2.95 2.81
CA LEU A 65 4.51 2.41 1.66
C LEU A 65 3.56 1.96 0.56
N HIS A 66 2.41 1.38 0.87
CA HIS A 66 1.38 1.06 -0.13
C HIS A 66 0.95 2.32 -0.91
N GLU A 67 0.70 3.45 -0.23
CA GLU A 67 0.36 4.70 -0.94
C GLU A 67 1.52 5.26 -1.77
N VAL A 68 2.77 5.13 -1.30
CA VAL A 68 3.96 5.45 -2.10
C VAL A 68 4.07 4.51 -3.30
N GLY A 69 3.72 3.23 -3.12
CA GLY A 69 3.80 2.18 -4.13
C GLY A 69 2.90 2.46 -5.33
N HIS A 70 1.73 3.07 -5.13
CA HIS A 70 0.89 3.55 -6.24
C HIS A 70 1.65 4.53 -7.15
N HIS A 71 2.44 5.45 -6.57
CA HIS A 71 3.28 6.38 -7.35
C HIS A 71 4.52 5.70 -7.94
N ALA A 72 5.13 4.77 -7.21
CA ALA A 72 6.35 4.08 -7.63
C ALA A 72 6.11 3.13 -8.81
N ILE A 73 4.99 2.41 -8.80
CA ILE A 73 4.56 1.52 -9.90
C ILE A 73 3.94 2.33 -11.05
N GLY A 74 3.28 3.44 -10.71
CA GLY A 74 2.53 4.26 -11.65
C GLY A 74 1.06 3.84 -11.74
N PHE A 75 0.18 4.84 -11.85
CA PHE A 75 -1.25 4.63 -12.10
C PHE A 75 -1.48 4.03 -13.48
N ASP A 76 -2.52 3.21 -13.62
CA ASP A 76 -2.96 2.58 -14.89
C ASP A 76 -1.94 1.61 -15.52
N ARG A 77 -0.87 1.26 -14.79
CA ARG A 77 0.10 0.21 -15.17
C ARG A 77 -0.58 -1.15 -15.37
N TYR A 78 -1.58 -1.44 -14.53
CA TYR A 78 -2.34 -2.68 -14.56
C TYR A 78 -3.77 -2.42 -15.00
N LYS A 79 -4.28 -3.27 -15.89
CA LYS A 79 -5.62 -3.11 -16.47
C LYS A 79 -6.74 -3.19 -15.43
N ARG A 80 -6.53 -3.93 -14.34
CA ARG A 80 -7.55 -4.18 -13.31
C ARG A 80 -7.09 -3.62 -11.98
N ARG A 81 -7.99 -2.89 -11.30
CA ARG A 81 -7.67 -2.28 -10.01
C ARG A 81 -7.22 -3.31 -8.96
N CYS A 82 -7.80 -4.51 -8.91
CA CYS A 82 -7.37 -5.55 -7.97
C CYS A 82 -5.95 -6.06 -8.23
N GLU A 83 -5.49 -6.07 -9.48
CA GLU A 83 -4.09 -6.40 -9.82
C GLU A 83 -3.15 -5.29 -9.40
N GLU A 84 -3.52 -4.03 -9.64
CA GLU A 84 -2.74 -2.88 -9.16
C GLU A 84 -2.57 -2.94 -7.63
N GLU A 85 -3.65 -3.15 -6.89
CA GLU A 85 -3.61 -3.28 -5.42
C GLU A 85 -2.67 -4.41 -4.97
N TYR A 86 -2.70 -5.57 -5.64
CA TYR A 86 -1.80 -6.68 -5.35
C TYR A 86 -0.34 -6.28 -5.51
N HIS A 87 0.01 -5.75 -6.68
CA HIS A 87 1.39 -5.41 -6.98
C HIS A 87 1.91 -4.27 -6.09
N VAL A 88 1.06 -3.31 -5.75
CA VAL A 88 1.40 -2.23 -4.82
C VAL A 88 1.63 -2.76 -3.41
N TRP A 89 0.82 -3.72 -2.94
CA TRP A 89 1.04 -4.38 -1.65
C TRP A 89 2.32 -5.21 -1.62
N VAL A 90 2.58 -6.02 -2.65
CA VAL A 90 3.82 -6.80 -2.77
C VAL A 90 5.02 -5.85 -2.72
N TRP A 91 4.99 -4.79 -3.53
CA TRP A 91 6.02 -3.76 -3.53
C TRP A 91 6.22 -3.13 -2.14
N ALA A 92 5.13 -2.83 -1.42
CA ALA A 92 5.23 -2.22 -0.09
C ALA A 92 5.89 -3.17 0.92
N ILE A 93 5.53 -4.45 0.89
CA ILE A 93 6.08 -5.47 1.78
C ILE A 93 7.56 -5.72 1.46
N ASP A 94 7.92 -5.83 0.19
CA ASP A 94 9.31 -6.01 -0.22
C ASP A 94 10.15 -4.78 0.13
N ARG A 95 9.59 -3.57 -0.04
CA ARG A 95 10.22 -2.33 0.38
C ARG A 95 10.44 -2.26 1.89
N MET A 96 9.54 -2.81 2.71
CA MET A 96 9.79 -2.92 4.16
C MET A 96 11.05 -3.76 4.43
N ARG A 97 11.15 -4.93 3.80
CA ARG A 97 12.30 -5.84 3.94
C ARG A 97 13.61 -5.20 3.46
N GLU A 98 13.59 -4.56 2.29
CA GLU A 98 14.74 -3.82 1.74
C GLU A 98 15.23 -2.70 2.69
N LEU A 99 14.33 -2.13 3.48
CA LEU A 99 14.64 -1.09 4.47
C LEU A 99 14.96 -1.65 5.86
N GLY A 100 15.12 -2.97 5.99
CA GLY A 100 15.46 -3.65 7.24
C GLY A 100 14.29 -3.73 8.23
N VAL A 101 13.05 -3.63 7.76
CA VAL A 101 11.85 -3.75 8.59
C VAL A 101 11.11 -5.03 8.22
N GLU A 102 11.12 -6.02 9.11
CA GLU A 102 10.37 -7.25 8.89
C GLU A 102 8.85 -7.01 9.06
N PRO A 103 8.03 -7.40 8.07
CA PRO A 103 6.57 -7.32 8.18
C PRO A 103 6.06 -8.30 9.23
N ASP A 104 5.32 -7.79 10.22
CA ASP A 104 4.72 -8.61 11.27
C ASP A 104 3.41 -9.30 10.82
N ALA A 105 2.86 -10.15 11.68
CA ALA A 105 1.59 -10.84 11.42
C ALA A 105 0.40 -9.88 11.17
N ARG A 106 0.46 -8.64 11.69
CA ARG A 106 -0.59 -7.64 11.47
C ARG A 106 -0.49 -7.06 10.07
N VAL A 107 0.72 -6.89 9.53
CA VAL A 107 0.96 -6.51 8.12
C VAL A 107 0.41 -7.60 7.20
N THR A 108 0.77 -8.86 7.43
CA THR A 108 0.28 -10.00 6.63
C THR A 108 -1.25 -10.06 6.63
N ARG A 109 -1.87 -9.99 7.81
CA ARG A 109 -3.34 -9.97 7.92
C ARG A 109 -3.96 -8.77 7.20
N ARG A 110 -3.32 -7.60 7.24
CA ARG A 110 -3.82 -6.39 6.56
C ARG A 110 -3.77 -6.57 5.05
N PHE A 111 -2.68 -7.11 4.51
CA PHE A 111 -2.54 -7.46 3.10
C PHE A 111 -3.66 -8.40 2.65
N GLU A 112 -3.83 -9.53 3.34
CA GLU A 112 -4.88 -10.51 3.02
C GLU A 112 -6.29 -9.89 2.99
N LEU A 113 -6.63 -9.08 4.00
CA LEU A 113 -7.93 -8.41 4.06
C LEU A 113 -8.12 -7.39 2.93
N SER A 114 -7.07 -6.63 2.59
CA SER A 114 -7.11 -5.69 1.47
C SER A 114 -7.35 -6.41 0.15
N MET A 115 -6.65 -7.53 -0.06
CA MET A 115 -6.77 -8.32 -1.28
C MET A 115 -8.12 -9.01 -1.41
N ARG A 116 -8.64 -9.62 -0.33
CA ARG A 116 -10.01 -10.18 -0.32
C ARG A 116 -11.05 -9.11 -0.65
N TYR A 117 -10.89 -7.90 -0.11
CA TYR A 117 -11.79 -6.80 -0.42
C TYR A 117 -11.70 -6.38 -1.90
N ALA A 118 -10.49 -6.18 -2.42
CA ALA A 118 -10.26 -5.74 -3.80
C ALA A 118 -10.76 -6.78 -4.82
N VAL A 119 -10.41 -8.05 -4.62
CA VAL A 119 -10.87 -9.17 -5.45
C VAL A 119 -12.38 -9.35 -5.35
N GLY A 120 -12.95 -9.38 -4.13
CA GLY A 120 -14.40 -9.49 -3.95
C GLY A 120 -15.16 -8.32 -4.60
N LYS A 121 -14.61 -7.10 -4.58
CA LYS A 121 -15.18 -5.95 -5.28
C LYS A 121 -15.12 -6.11 -6.80
N ALA A 122 -14.03 -6.66 -7.33
CA ALA A 122 -13.89 -6.91 -8.76
C ALA A 122 -14.86 -7.99 -9.26
N VAL A 123 -15.00 -9.10 -8.51
CA VAL A 123 -15.97 -10.18 -8.81
C VAL A 123 -17.40 -9.65 -8.79
N ARG A 124 -17.79 -8.88 -7.76
CA ARG A 124 -19.12 -8.24 -7.70
C ARG A 124 -19.40 -7.27 -8.86
N ARG A 125 -18.35 -6.77 -9.52
CA ARG A 125 -18.45 -5.90 -10.70
C ARG A 125 -18.35 -6.66 -12.03
N GLY A 126 -18.45 -7.99 -12.01
CA GLY A 126 -18.53 -8.83 -13.20
C GLY A 126 -17.20 -9.36 -13.74
N MET A 127 -16.13 -9.33 -12.93
CA MET A 127 -14.86 -9.94 -13.32
C MET A 127 -15.00 -11.47 -13.40
N LYS A 128 -14.87 -12.02 -14.62
CA LYS A 128 -15.05 -13.46 -14.89
C LYS A 128 -13.80 -14.30 -14.61
N GLU A 129 -12.62 -13.75 -14.88
CA GLU A 129 -11.35 -14.46 -14.78
C GLU A 129 -10.36 -13.69 -13.90
N LEU A 130 -10.00 -14.29 -12.76
CA LEU A 130 -8.95 -13.80 -11.87
C LEU A 130 -7.58 -14.33 -12.31
N PRO A 131 -6.55 -13.48 -12.40
CA PRO A 131 -5.17 -13.94 -12.52
C PRO A 131 -4.82 -14.90 -11.40
N GLU A 132 -3.97 -15.88 -11.70
CA GLU A 132 -3.58 -16.95 -10.79
C GLU A 132 -3.17 -16.45 -9.38
N PRO A 133 -2.32 -15.42 -9.21
CA PRO A 133 -1.94 -14.96 -7.87
C PRO A 133 -3.12 -14.41 -7.06
N LEU A 134 -4.20 -13.97 -7.73
CA LEU A 134 -5.36 -13.36 -7.08
C LEU A 134 -6.43 -14.39 -6.68
N GLN A 135 -6.38 -15.60 -7.24
CA GLN A 135 -7.39 -16.63 -7.00
C GLN A 135 -7.49 -17.01 -5.51
N GLN A 136 -6.36 -17.01 -4.80
CA GLN A 136 -6.30 -17.29 -3.36
C GLN A 136 -7.11 -16.31 -2.49
N PHE A 137 -7.44 -15.12 -3.01
CA PHE A 137 -8.22 -14.10 -2.30
C PHE A 137 -9.70 -14.10 -2.68
N ALA A 138 -10.11 -14.94 -3.64
CA ALA A 138 -11.53 -15.14 -3.92
C ALA A 138 -12.19 -15.80 -2.70
N ALA A 139 -13.42 -15.38 -2.40
CA ALA A 139 -14.24 -16.17 -1.48
C ALA A 139 -14.49 -17.55 -2.10
N PRO A 140 -14.60 -18.62 -1.30
CA PRO A 140 -15.11 -19.89 -1.80
C PRO A 140 -16.43 -19.62 -2.54
N GLN A 141 -16.56 -20.12 -3.76
CA GLN A 141 -17.87 -20.13 -4.41
C GLN A 141 -18.80 -20.93 -3.49
N ALA A 142 -19.91 -20.31 -3.07
CA ALA A 142 -20.97 -21.08 -2.42
C ALA A 142 -21.42 -22.13 -3.44
N ALA A 143 -21.23 -23.40 -3.08
CA ALA A 143 -21.73 -24.54 -3.83
C ALA A 143 -23.26 -24.57 -3.84
#